data_AF-A0A1T3IMX6-F1
#
_entry.id   AF-A0A1T3IMX6-F1
#
_cell.length_a   1.000
_cell.length_b   1.000
_cell.length_c   1.000
_cell.angle_alpha   90.00
_cell.angle_beta   90.00
_cell.angle_gamma   90.00
#
_symmetry.space_group_name_H-M   'P 1'
#
loop_
_entity.id
_entity.type
_entity.pdbx_description
1 polymer ?
#
loop_
_entity_poly.entity_id
_entity_poly.type
_entity_poly.pdbx_seq_one_letter_code
_entity_poly.pdbx_strand_id
1 'polypeptide(L)'
;MNTQTLKIPRISILLFTILFWTFSCRNTDPAIEGNNNEAGMVYINFIGVTSETQVPEKEASNNQQISDNRSFKKIIPFDAITSAVVTLTPEKTAPQASKNGIPMGLSQSTALENGIKYKVVVYNENGMYEGENNYTVGDKNPAPFKLNGDQTYTFIAYSIGSKTLIPTFTNGGAGSNISTAKLTGINGDLMFFKKTITVSGNGPNNLDIILKHRFSQVSTKLDARQVGFFGELTNPLLIPQKALSTSADISFATDELKYNGSISGNIPLTFPAINPSNRPNIMASNPVQLISSGTTGDFYMGNLVLDGIAKQNLSFDNIKITPGLKYNMNVRFQPCRANTGWTYTTLGDEYGGIYNKTVSMPGSDLGYVFEIYKMDNSFNMKINGTMLATKEIQFEKTKTGIPTPQNVMFEDGSKYESDGIPGIWTLEAVYPNPPVIRLIIDKNGNASMLGLKKNGGTLEPLTFYNGNQFNKVTWYGDKNNEVIISQERFGATFMVSSSSGRKIVKCID
;
A
#
# COMPACT_ATOMS: atom_id res chain seq x y z
N MET A 1 7.38 101.82 -8.52
CA MET A 1 7.93 101.22 -9.74
C MET A 1 6.84 101.24 -10.80
N ASN A 2 7.09 102.02 -11.85
CA ASN A 2 6.34 102.20 -13.11
C ASN A 2 5.97 100.84 -13.75
N THR A 3 4.94 100.62 -14.60
CA THR A 3 4.30 101.48 -15.61
C THR A 3 3.03 100.78 -16.15
N GLN A 4 1.96 101.57 -16.35
CA GLN A 4 1.00 101.62 -17.47
C GLN A 4 0.56 100.38 -18.30
N THR A 5 -0.76 100.11 -18.23
CA THR A 5 -1.80 99.98 -19.29
C THR A 5 -1.57 99.33 -20.68
N LEU A 6 -2.66 98.66 -21.12
CA LEU A 6 -3.30 98.60 -22.47
C LEU A 6 -3.25 97.27 -23.30
N LYS A 7 -4.37 96.53 -23.24
CA LYS A 7 -5.29 96.03 -24.30
C LYS A 7 -4.80 95.54 -25.72
N ILE A 8 -5.26 94.30 -26.05
CA ILE A 8 -5.85 93.78 -27.34
C ILE A 8 -4.83 93.37 -28.47
N PRO A 9 -5.11 92.51 -29.51
CA PRO A 9 -5.89 91.26 -29.74
C PRO A 9 -5.10 90.12 -30.50
N ARG A 10 -5.79 88.97 -30.74
CA ARG A 10 -5.83 88.06 -31.93
C ARG A 10 -4.55 87.56 -32.65
N ILE A 11 -4.70 86.30 -33.14
CA ILE A 11 -4.07 85.59 -34.30
C ILE A 11 -3.27 84.36 -33.81
N SER A 12 -3.87 83.16 -33.89
CA SER A 12 -3.82 82.20 -35.01
C SER A 12 -2.50 81.43 -35.08
N ILE A 13 -2.55 80.10 -34.89
CA ILE A 13 -1.89 79.07 -35.73
C ILE A 13 -2.07 77.66 -35.09
N LEU A 14 -2.65 76.78 -35.91
CA LEU A 14 -2.57 75.30 -36.00
C LEU A 14 -2.71 74.42 -34.74
N LEU A 15 -3.67 73.49 -34.76
CA LEU A 15 -3.37 72.06 -34.83
C LEU A 15 -4.57 71.20 -35.28
N PHE A 16 -4.34 70.46 -36.37
CA PHE A 16 -4.88 69.16 -36.81
C PHE A 16 -6.06 68.52 -36.05
N THR A 17 -7.19 68.31 -36.75
CA THR A 17 -8.05 67.12 -36.56
C THR A 17 -8.55 66.62 -37.92
N ILE A 18 -8.35 65.31 -38.10
CA ILE A 18 -8.51 64.53 -39.34
C ILE A 18 -9.93 63.95 -39.38
N LEU A 19 -10.64 64.19 -40.48
CA LEU A 19 -11.81 63.43 -40.92
C LEU A 19 -11.83 63.44 -42.44
N PHE A 20 -11.43 62.32 -43.05
CA PHE A 20 -11.63 62.06 -44.47
C PHE A 20 -12.41 60.76 -44.64
N TRP A 21 -13.64 60.92 -45.11
CA TRP A 21 -14.41 59.90 -45.82
C TRP A 21 -14.10 60.02 -47.30
N THR A 22 -13.62 58.95 -47.95
CA THR A 22 -13.80 58.72 -49.38
C THR A 22 -13.86 57.23 -49.71
N PHE A 23 -14.56 56.95 -50.81
CA PHE A 23 -15.09 55.69 -51.37
C PHE A 23 -14.08 54.66 -51.93
N SER A 24 -14.61 53.43 -52.13
CA SER A 24 -14.21 52.33 -53.05
C SER A 24 -12.92 51.54 -52.72
N CYS A 25 -12.82 50.22 -52.89
CA CYS A 25 -13.38 49.34 -53.93
C CYS A 25 -14.00 48.05 -53.38
N ARG A 26 -15.09 47.63 -54.04
CA ARG A 26 -15.68 46.29 -53.98
C ARG A 26 -14.88 45.44 -54.97
N ASN A 27 -14.08 44.48 -54.50
CA ASN A 27 -13.65 43.37 -55.35
C ASN A 27 -14.72 42.29 -55.25
N THR A 28 -15.51 42.16 -56.29
CA THR A 28 -16.23 40.92 -56.61
C THR A 28 -15.25 40.00 -57.30
N ASP A 29 -14.64 39.07 -56.56
CA ASP A 29 -14.14 37.86 -57.19
C ASP A 29 -15.33 36.93 -57.46
N PRO A 30 -15.38 36.29 -58.64
CA PRO A 30 -16.47 35.40 -59.02
C PRO A 30 -16.49 34.20 -58.07
N ALA A 31 -17.69 33.69 -57.78
CA ALA A 31 -17.85 32.40 -57.13
C ALA A 31 -17.07 31.36 -57.94
N ILE A 32 -15.96 30.88 -57.40
CA ILE A 32 -15.38 29.62 -57.81
C ILE A 32 -16.36 28.57 -57.29
N GLU A 33 -17.14 27.98 -58.18
CA GLU A 33 -17.68 26.65 -58.00
C GLU A 33 -16.48 25.70 -57.88
N GLY A 34 -15.98 25.58 -56.66
CA GLY A 34 -14.88 24.72 -56.28
C GLY A 34 -15.32 23.99 -55.03
N ASN A 35 -15.24 22.67 -55.07
CA ASN A 35 -15.50 21.79 -53.95
C ASN A 35 -14.40 22.00 -52.88
N ASN A 36 -14.40 23.15 -52.23
CA ASN A 36 -13.29 23.64 -51.41
C ASN A 36 -13.53 23.24 -49.95
N ASN A 37 -13.25 22.00 -49.63
CA ASN A 37 -13.03 21.56 -48.25
C ASN A 37 -11.79 22.31 -47.72
N GLU A 38 -11.94 23.50 -47.15
CA GLU A 38 -10.82 24.24 -46.54
C GLU A 38 -10.09 23.33 -45.53
N ALA A 39 -8.75 23.33 -45.56
CA ALA A 39 -7.97 22.40 -44.75
C ALA A 39 -8.15 22.69 -43.25
N GLY A 40 -8.69 21.72 -42.51
CA GLY A 40 -8.86 21.79 -41.07
C GLY A 40 -7.59 21.36 -40.31
N MET A 41 -7.21 22.15 -39.31
CA MET A 41 -6.13 21.80 -38.38
C MET A 41 -6.68 21.03 -37.18
N VAL A 42 -6.10 19.87 -36.90
CA VAL A 42 -6.39 19.05 -35.72
C VAL A 42 -5.26 19.16 -34.71
N TYR A 43 -5.53 19.85 -33.61
CA TYR A 43 -4.61 20.03 -32.50
C TYR A 43 -4.70 18.86 -31.53
N ILE A 44 -3.54 18.33 -31.15
CA ILE A 44 -3.44 17.18 -30.26
C ILE A 44 -3.34 17.67 -28.81
N ASN A 45 -4.21 17.14 -27.96
CA ASN A 45 -4.19 17.39 -26.52
C ASN A 45 -4.11 16.06 -25.77
N PHE A 46 -2.98 15.81 -25.09
CA PHE A 46 -2.82 14.60 -24.29
C PHE A 46 -3.35 14.84 -22.88
N ILE A 47 -4.44 14.16 -22.53
CA ILE A 47 -5.10 14.30 -21.23
C ILE A 47 -4.46 13.39 -20.18
N GLY A 48 -4.16 12.14 -20.55
CA GLY A 48 -3.62 11.17 -19.61
C GLY A 48 -3.88 9.72 -20.00
N VAL A 49 -3.90 8.86 -18.98
CA VAL A 49 -4.17 7.44 -19.11
C VAL A 49 -5.32 7.02 -18.20
N THR A 50 -5.99 5.95 -18.55
CA THR A 50 -7.05 5.34 -17.74
C THR A 50 -6.98 3.82 -17.87
N SER A 51 -7.59 3.10 -16.93
CA SER A 51 -7.79 1.66 -17.11
C SER A 51 -8.92 1.43 -18.11
N GLU A 52 -9.09 0.21 -18.64
CA GLU A 52 -10.29 -0.03 -19.46
C GLU A 52 -11.56 0.35 -18.70
N THR A 53 -12.36 1.20 -19.33
CA THR A 53 -13.60 1.75 -18.75
C THR A 53 -14.60 0.61 -18.66
N GLN A 54 -14.92 0.23 -17.44
CA GLN A 54 -16.09 -0.58 -17.15
C GLN A 54 -17.32 0.28 -17.45
N VAL A 55 -18.05 -0.05 -18.51
CA VAL A 55 -19.40 0.50 -18.71
C VAL A 55 -20.17 0.20 -17.42
N PRO A 56 -20.64 1.20 -16.65
CA PRO A 56 -21.62 0.94 -15.63
C PRO A 56 -22.85 0.43 -16.38
N GLU A 57 -23.33 -0.77 -16.05
CA GLU A 57 -24.69 -1.13 -16.40
C GLU A 57 -25.58 0.04 -16.00
N LYS A 58 -26.42 0.49 -16.93
CA LYS A 58 -27.42 1.53 -16.71
C LYS A 58 -28.44 0.97 -15.72
N GLU A 59 -28.10 0.99 -14.44
CA GLU A 59 -29.04 0.68 -13.36
C GLU A 59 -29.60 1.99 -12.85
N ALA A 60 -30.93 2.09 -12.89
CA ALA A 60 -31.68 3.25 -12.45
C ALA A 60 -31.33 3.59 -10.99
N SER A 61 -31.20 4.89 -10.71
CA SER A 61 -30.88 5.43 -9.40
C SER A 61 -31.78 4.86 -8.30
N ASN A 62 -31.20 4.03 -7.43
CA ASN A 62 -31.70 3.78 -6.09
C ASN A 62 -30.56 4.00 -5.10
N ASN A 63 -30.84 4.81 -4.08
CA ASN A 63 -29.93 5.28 -3.03
C ASN A 63 -29.52 4.15 -2.05
N GLN A 64 -28.95 3.06 -2.55
CA GLN A 64 -28.28 2.06 -1.71
C GLN A 64 -26.77 2.29 -1.77
N GLN A 65 -26.14 2.28 -0.60
CA GLN A 65 -24.69 2.35 -0.46
C GLN A 65 -24.04 1.38 -1.43
N ILE A 66 -23.26 1.93 -2.37
CA ILE A 66 -22.54 1.19 -3.40
C ILE A 66 -21.53 0.27 -2.70
N SER A 67 -21.89 -1.00 -2.51
CA SER A 67 -20.91 -2.05 -2.30
C SER A 67 -20.16 -2.20 -3.63
N ASP A 68 -18.90 -1.81 -3.65
CA ASP A 68 -18.03 -2.02 -4.80
C ASP A 68 -17.79 -3.54 -4.95
N ASN A 69 -18.73 -4.23 -5.63
CA ASN A 69 -18.74 -5.69 -5.90
C ASN A 69 -17.50 -6.19 -6.68
N ARG A 70 -16.55 -5.29 -6.95
CA ARG A 70 -15.29 -5.50 -7.69
C ARG A 70 -14.08 -5.71 -6.79
N SER A 71 -14.21 -5.44 -5.49
CA SER A 71 -13.17 -5.74 -4.53
C SER A 71 -13.26 -7.22 -4.12
N PHE A 72 -12.26 -8.02 -4.48
CA PHE A 72 -12.13 -9.36 -3.92
C PHE A 72 -11.73 -9.20 -2.45
N LYS A 73 -12.34 -9.98 -1.55
CA LYS A 73 -11.91 -10.05 -0.14
C LYS A 73 -11.90 -11.50 0.33
N LYS A 74 -10.77 -11.96 0.86
CA LYS A 74 -10.64 -13.29 1.50
C LYS A 74 -9.91 -13.17 2.82
N ILE A 75 -10.31 -13.98 3.80
CA ILE A 75 -9.66 -14.05 5.11
C ILE A 75 -9.07 -15.44 5.27
N ILE A 76 -7.80 -15.53 5.65
CA ILE A 76 -7.12 -16.79 5.94
C ILE A 76 -6.52 -16.74 7.34
N PRO A 77 -6.81 -17.72 8.21
CA PRO A 77 -6.15 -17.84 9.50
C PRO A 77 -4.63 -18.03 9.35
N PHE A 78 -3.86 -17.19 10.03
CA PHE A 78 -2.40 -17.29 10.07
C PHE A 78 -1.99 -18.18 11.26
N ASP A 79 -2.41 -17.80 12.46
CA ASP A 79 -2.23 -18.54 13.72
C ASP A 79 -3.55 -18.55 14.54
N ALA A 80 -3.49 -18.89 15.83
CA ALA A 80 -4.66 -18.96 16.72
C ALA A 80 -5.35 -17.61 17.01
N ILE A 81 -4.70 -16.49 16.71
CA ILE A 81 -5.17 -15.12 16.99
C ILE A 81 -5.01 -14.17 15.80
N THR A 82 -4.15 -14.47 14.83
CA THR A 82 -3.85 -13.64 13.66
C THR A 82 -4.50 -14.22 12.40
N SER A 83 -5.08 -13.37 11.57
CA SER A 83 -5.55 -13.71 10.23
C SER A 83 -5.03 -12.72 9.20
N ALA A 84 -4.84 -13.18 7.97
CA ALA A 84 -4.53 -12.35 6.81
C ALA A 84 -5.81 -12.04 6.04
N VAL A 85 -6.07 -10.76 5.79
CA VAL A 85 -7.16 -10.29 4.94
C VAL A 85 -6.58 -9.82 3.63
N VAL A 86 -6.90 -10.51 2.55
CA VAL A 86 -6.50 -10.10 1.20
C VAL A 86 -7.63 -9.36 0.55
N THR A 87 -7.32 -8.16 0.06
CA THR A 87 -8.19 -7.38 -0.81
C THR A 87 -7.49 -7.13 -2.14
N LEU A 88 -8.19 -7.34 -3.26
CA LEU A 88 -7.73 -6.93 -4.58
C LEU A 88 -8.66 -5.83 -5.07
N THR A 89 -8.13 -4.63 -5.26
CA THR A 89 -8.92 -3.46 -5.64
C THR A 89 -8.32 -2.87 -6.92
N PRO A 90 -9.12 -2.67 -7.99
CA PRO A 90 -8.67 -1.90 -9.14
C PRO A 90 -8.22 -0.51 -8.70
N GLU A 91 -7.14 0.00 -9.28
CA GLU A 91 -6.73 1.38 -9.07
C GLU A 91 -7.86 2.29 -9.52
N LYS A 92 -8.43 3.03 -8.56
CA LYS A 92 -9.39 4.08 -8.87
C LYS A 92 -8.64 5.15 -9.64
N THR A 93 -9.01 5.32 -10.90
CA THR A 93 -8.78 6.55 -11.60
C THR A 93 -9.65 7.63 -10.95
N ALA A 94 -9.04 8.48 -10.14
CA ALA A 94 -9.74 9.48 -9.35
C ALA A 94 -10.66 10.34 -10.23
N PRO A 95 -11.94 10.55 -9.88
CA PRO A 95 -12.80 11.52 -10.55
C PRO A 95 -12.27 12.94 -10.33
N GLN A 96 -11.63 13.54 -11.33
CA GLN A 96 -11.50 14.99 -11.42
C GLN A 96 -12.92 15.55 -11.53
N ALA A 97 -13.28 16.44 -10.59
CA ALA A 97 -14.61 17.04 -10.55
C ALA A 97 -14.96 17.65 -11.91
N SER A 98 -16.05 17.18 -12.52
CA SER A 98 -16.61 17.73 -13.75
C SER A 98 -17.00 19.19 -13.52
N LYS A 99 -16.13 20.13 -13.91
CA LYS A 99 -16.58 21.47 -14.26
C LYS A 99 -17.12 21.43 -15.68
N ASN A 100 -18.43 21.64 -15.83
CA ASN A 100 -19.11 21.94 -17.10
C ASN A 100 -19.02 20.87 -18.21
N GLY A 101 -19.78 19.78 -18.09
CA GLY A 101 -20.21 18.99 -19.27
C GLY A 101 -19.13 18.16 -19.97
N ILE A 102 -18.05 17.81 -19.27
CA ILE A 102 -16.94 17.04 -19.83
C ILE A 102 -17.29 15.54 -19.90
N PRO A 103 -16.96 14.81 -21.01
CA PRO A 103 -17.20 13.37 -21.13
C PRO A 103 -16.61 12.53 -19.98
N MET A 104 -17.33 11.47 -19.59
CA MET A 104 -17.03 10.58 -18.45
C MET A 104 -15.58 10.05 -18.37
N GLY A 105 -14.89 9.91 -19.50
CA GLY A 105 -13.49 9.49 -19.57
C GLY A 105 -12.49 10.51 -19.01
N LEU A 106 -12.77 11.81 -19.08
CA LEU A 106 -11.90 12.88 -18.57
C LEU A 106 -11.94 13.00 -17.04
N SER A 107 -13.02 12.57 -16.40
CA SER A 107 -13.08 12.55 -14.94
C SER A 107 -12.16 11.45 -14.39
N GLN A 108 -11.93 10.35 -15.11
CA GLN A 108 -11.23 9.16 -14.63
C GLN A 108 -9.85 8.95 -15.28
N SER A 109 -9.03 9.99 -15.43
CA SER A 109 -7.66 9.85 -15.97
C SER A 109 -6.59 10.20 -14.95
N THR A 110 -5.48 9.46 -14.97
CA THR A 110 -4.23 9.81 -14.28
C THR A 110 -3.22 10.38 -15.26
N ALA A 111 -2.35 11.28 -14.77
CA ALA A 111 -1.28 11.84 -15.59
C ALA A 111 -0.23 10.75 -15.90
N LEU A 112 0.23 10.72 -17.16
CA LEU A 112 1.38 9.93 -17.56
C LEU A 112 2.66 10.77 -17.37
N GLU A 113 3.79 10.14 -17.05
CA GLU A 113 5.04 10.87 -16.79
C GLU A 113 5.50 11.66 -18.03
N ASN A 114 6.00 12.88 -17.81
CA ASN A 114 6.61 13.70 -18.86
C ASN A 114 7.78 12.97 -19.53
N GLY A 115 7.92 13.14 -20.84
CA GLY A 115 8.95 12.50 -21.64
C GLY A 115 8.56 11.12 -22.20
N ILE A 116 7.44 10.52 -21.76
CA ILE A 116 6.93 9.28 -22.37
C ILE A 116 6.50 9.57 -23.81
N LYS A 117 6.88 8.68 -24.72
CA LYS A 117 6.57 8.81 -26.15
C LYS A 117 5.27 8.08 -26.51
N TYR A 118 4.54 8.66 -27.45
CA TYR A 118 3.35 8.05 -28.05
C TYR A 118 3.27 8.40 -29.53
N LYS A 119 2.50 7.63 -30.30
CA LYS A 119 2.23 7.92 -31.72
C LYS A 119 0.74 8.15 -31.91
N VAL A 120 0.40 9.04 -32.83
CA VAL A 120 -0.95 9.18 -33.38
C VAL A 120 -0.91 8.86 -34.87
N VAL A 121 -1.84 8.02 -35.33
CA VAL A 121 -2.02 7.58 -36.71
C VAL A 121 -3.43 7.97 -37.15
N VAL A 122 -3.59 8.43 -38.39
CA VAL A 122 -4.85 8.94 -38.93
C VAL A 122 -5.26 8.14 -40.16
N TYR A 123 -6.54 7.77 -40.21
CA TYR A 123 -7.19 7.15 -41.36
C TYR A 123 -8.43 7.96 -41.76
N ASN A 124 -8.72 8.05 -43.05
CA ASN A 124 -9.95 8.68 -43.53
C ASN A 124 -11.18 7.78 -43.36
N GLU A 125 -12.34 8.26 -43.78
CA GLU A 125 -13.63 7.56 -43.66
C GLU A 125 -13.67 6.21 -44.40
N ASN A 126 -12.93 6.08 -45.50
CA ASN A 126 -12.78 4.81 -46.24
C ASN A 126 -11.73 3.88 -45.60
N GLY A 127 -11.18 4.27 -44.45
CA GLY A 127 -10.15 3.54 -43.73
C GLY A 127 -8.75 3.66 -44.34
N MET A 128 -8.53 4.51 -45.34
CA MET A 128 -7.21 4.68 -45.95
C MET A 128 -6.30 5.49 -45.05
N TYR A 129 -5.02 5.12 -45.00
CA TYR A 129 -4.00 5.82 -44.22
C TYR A 129 -3.75 7.22 -44.76
N GLU A 130 -3.78 8.22 -43.87
CA GLU A 130 -3.59 9.65 -44.21
C GLU A 130 -2.30 10.22 -43.62
N GLY A 131 -1.83 9.71 -42.48
CA GLY A 131 -0.59 10.18 -41.88
C GLY A 131 -0.37 9.71 -40.45
N GLU A 132 0.79 10.08 -39.91
CA GLU A 132 1.16 9.78 -38.54
C GLU A 132 2.09 10.87 -37.99
N ASN A 133 2.10 11.01 -36.66
CA ASN A 133 3.07 11.85 -35.95
C ASN A 133 3.49 11.16 -34.65
N ASN A 134 4.75 11.36 -34.27
CA ASN A 134 5.27 10.95 -32.97
C ASN A 134 5.23 12.15 -32.01
N TYR A 135 4.83 11.89 -30.77
CA TYR A 135 4.67 12.91 -29.74
C TYR A 135 5.35 12.49 -28.44
N THR A 136 5.54 13.48 -27.57
CA THR A 136 6.09 13.30 -26.23
C THR A 136 5.13 13.91 -25.21
N VAL A 137 4.80 13.18 -24.16
CA VAL A 137 3.98 13.69 -23.05
C VAL A 137 4.68 14.88 -22.40
N GLY A 138 3.94 15.96 -22.21
CA GLY A 138 4.45 17.22 -21.65
C GLY A 138 4.98 18.22 -22.69
N ASP A 139 4.96 17.89 -23.98
CA ASP A 139 5.22 18.88 -25.04
C ASP A 139 4.13 19.97 -25.03
N LYS A 140 4.56 21.24 -25.06
CA LYS A 140 3.66 22.40 -25.00
C LYS A 140 3.07 22.76 -26.36
N ASN A 141 3.72 22.37 -27.45
CA ASN A 141 3.33 22.74 -28.81
C ASN A 141 3.36 21.52 -29.75
N PRO A 142 2.55 20.47 -29.47
CA PRO A 142 2.50 19.29 -30.32
C PRO A 142 2.07 19.67 -31.75
N ALA A 143 2.78 19.14 -32.76
CA ALA A 143 2.48 19.39 -34.16
C ALA A 143 1.04 18.95 -34.51
N PRO A 144 0.21 19.80 -35.15
CA PRO A 144 -1.15 19.43 -35.55
C PRO A 144 -1.15 18.54 -36.81
N PHE A 145 -2.27 17.88 -37.08
CA PHE A 145 -2.54 17.30 -38.39
C PHE A 145 -3.27 18.31 -39.28
N LYS A 146 -2.82 18.46 -40.52
CA LYS A 146 -3.52 19.23 -41.55
C LYS A 146 -4.31 18.25 -42.41
N LEU A 147 -5.63 18.29 -42.32
CA LEU A 147 -6.54 17.37 -43.01
C LEU A 147 -7.57 18.16 -43.82
N ASN A 148 -8.31 17.50 -44.70
CA ASN A 148 -9.38 18.18 -45.43
C ASN A 148 -10.54 18.46 -44.48
N GLY A 149 -11.11 19.66 -44.58
CA GLY A 149 -12.33 20.02 -43.85
C GLY A 149 -13.53 19.18 -44.29
N ASP A 150 -14.51 19.14 -43.41
CA ASP A 150 -15.81 18.49 -43.53
C ASP A 150 -15.73 16.99 -43.87
N GLN A 151 -14.61 16.35 -43.54
CA GLN A 151 -14.37 14.92 -43.69
C GLN A 151 -14.22 14.21 -42.33
N THR A 152 -14.60 12.94 -42.30
CA THR A 152 -14.51 12.11 -41.10
C THR A 152 -13.21 11.32 -41.08
N TYR A 153 -12.52 11.33 -39.94
CA TYR A 153 -11.26 10.65 -39.73
C TYR A 153 -11.26 9.84 -38.45
N THR A 154 -10.60 8.69 -38.49
CA THR A 154 -10.34 7.84 -37.33
C THR A 154 -8.89 8.01 -36.88
N PHE A 155 -8.73 8.46 -35.64
CA PHE A 155 -7.44 8.65 -34.99
C PHE A 155 -7.16 7.47 -34.07
N ILE A 156 -5.98 6.88 -34.21
CA ILE A 156 -5.44 5.86 -33.33
C ILE A 156 -4.24 6.45 -32.59
N ALA A 157 -4.24 6.39 -31.26
CA ALA A 157 -3.08 6.77 -30.48
C ALA A 157 -2.62 5.61 -29.59
N TYR A 158 -1.31 5.42 -29.47
CA TYR A 158 -0.76 4.33 -28.68
C TYR A 158 0.59 4.64 -28.05
N SER A 159 0.88 3.97 -26.94
CA SER A 159 2.16 4.01 -26.23
C SER A 159 2.43 2.67 -25.52
N ILE A 160 3.68 2.46 -25.12
CA ILE A 160 4.09 1.38 -24.21
C ILE A 160 4.69 1.91 -22.91
N GLY A 161 4.52 3.21 -22.62
CA GLY A 161 5.07 3.86 -21.43
C GLY A 161 6.59 4.12 -21.49
N SER A 162 7.19 4.02 -22.68
CA SER A 162 8.64 4.22 -22.86
C SER A 162 8.98 5.67 -23.20
N LYS A 163 10.09 6.18 -22.66
CA LYS A 163 10.67 7.49 -23.03
C LYS A 163 11.53 7.42 -24.29
N THR A 164 11.86 6.23 -24.78
CA THR A 164 12.81 6.05 -25.89
C THR A 164 12.16 5.39 -27.09
N LEU A 165 11.35 4.36 -26.86
CA LEU A 165 10.79 3.49 -27.88
C LEU A 165 9.31 3.80 -28.15
N ILE A 166 8.96 3.85 -29.44
CA ILE A 166 7.58 3.80 -29.92
C ILE A 166 7.45 2.51 -30.74
N PRO A 167 6.47 1.64 -30.46
CA PRO A 167 6.26 0.45 -31.28
C PRO A 167 5.96 0.82 -32.73
N THR A 168 6.53 0.07 -33.66
CA THR A 168 6.13 0.15 -35.06
C THR A 168 4.80 -0.58 -35.25
N PHE A 169 3.95 -0.02 -36.11
CA PHE A 169 2.73 -0.66 -36.57
C PHE A 169 2.90 -1.08 -38.03
N THR A 170 2.08 -2.03 -38.46
CA THR A 170 2.03 -2.49 -39.85
C THR A 170 0.69 -2.11 -40.44
N ASN A 171 0.63 -1.74 -41.72
CA ASN A 171 -0.59 -1.40 -42.46
C ASN A 171 -0.94 -2.43 -43.55
N GLY A 172 -0.24 -3.56 -43.62
CA GLY A 172 -0.51 -4.61 -44.62
C GLY A 172 0.07 -4.39 -46.02
N GLY A 173 0.76 -3.28 -46.30
CA GLY A 173 1.46 -3.04 -47.58
C GLY A 173 0.77 -2.02 -48.50
N ALA A 174 0.95 -2.14 -49.82
CA ALA A 174 0.39 -1.19 -50.80
C ALA A 174 -1.14 -1.15 -50.73
N GLY A 175 -1.72 0.05 -50.58
CA GLY A 175 -3.15 0.25 -50.28
C GLY A 175 -3.49 0.36 -48.79
N SER A 176 -2.48 0.58 -47.92
CA SER A 176 -2.58 0.79 -46.46
C SER A 176 -3.96 1.22 -45.96
N ASN A 177 -4.63 0.30 -45.26
CA ASN A 177 -5.97 0.49 -44.73
C ASN A 177 -6.03 0.08 -43.26
N ILE A 178 -6.89 0.74 -42.48
CA ILE A 178 -7.08 0.45 -41.05
C ILE A 178 -7.50 -1.00 -40.79
N SER A 179 -8.21 -1.63 -41.73
CA SER A 179 -8.64 -3.04 -41.66
C SER A 179 -7.48 -4.04 -41.52
N THR A 180 -6.31 -3.72 -42.07
CA THR A 180 -5.09 -4.53 -41.99
C THR A 180 -4.06 -3.95 -41.02
N ALA A 181 -4.39 -2.83 -40.38
CA ALA A 181 -3.47 -2.12 -39.51
C ALA A 181 -3.42 -2.72 -38.11
N LYS A 182 -2.21 -2.96 -37.60
CA LYS A 182 -2.01 -3.51 -36.24
C LYS A 182 -0.64 -3.22 -35.66
N LEU A 183 -0.57 -3.26 -34.33
CA LEU A 183 0.67 -3.48 -33.59
C LEU A 183 0.89 -4.97 -33.40
N THR A 184 2.14 -5.40 -33.49
CA THR A 184 2.50 -6.82 -33.39
C THR A 184 3.52 -7.07 -32.29
N GLY A 185 3.34 -8.15 -31.53
CA GLY A 185 4.34 -8.63 -30.58
C GLY A 185 4.63 -7.66 -29.43
N ILE A 186 3.63 -6.90 -28.97
CA ILE A 186 3.82 -5.94 -27.87
C ILE A 186 3.94 -6.68 -26.55
N ASN A 187 5.02 -6.40 -25.81
CA ASN A 187 5.32 -6.98 -24.50
C ASN A 187 5.53 -5.92 -23.40
N GLY A 188 5.41 -4.63 -23.72
CA GLY A 188 5.43 -3.52 -22.76
C GLY A 188 4.03 -3.12 -22.29
N ASP A 189 3.90 -2.03 -21.52
CA ASP A 189 2.61 -1.52 -21.01
C ASP A 189 1.78 -0.88 -22.12
N LEU A 190 1.15 -1.71 -22.96
CA LEU A 190 0.33 -1.26 -24.08
C LEU A 190 -0.83 -0.41 -23.61
N MET A 191 -0.84 0.83 -24.06
CA MET A 191 -1.90 1.80 -23.88
C MET A 191 -2.43 2.23 -25.25
N PHE A 192 -3.75 2.26 -25.42
CA PHE A 192 -4.38 2.45 -26.73
C PHE A 192 -5.59 3.38 -26.64
N PHE A 193 -5.78 4.19 -27.68
CA PHE A 193 -6.92 5.09 -27.86
C PHE A 193 -7.36 5.06 -29.31
N LYS A 194 -8.68 5.12 -29.51
CA LYS A 194 -9.31 5.28 -30.81
C LYS A 194 -10.45 6.26 -30.69
N LYS A 195 -10.53 7.19 -31.64
CA LYS A 195 -11.64 8.13 -31.74
C LYS A 195 -11.84 8.54 -33.19
N THR A 196 -13.10 8.57 -33.60
CA THR A 196 -13.52 9.10 -34.89
C THR A 196 -14.09 10.50 -34.68
N ILE A 197 -13.63 11.47 -35.48
CA ILE A 197 -14.14 12.85 -35.47
C ILE A 197 -14.34 13.33 -36.91
N THR A 198 -15.32 14.20 -37.11
CA THR A 198 -15.44 15.00 -38.34
C THR A 198 -14.65 16.29 -38.16
N VAL A 199 -13.73 16.56 -39.08
CA VAL A 199 -12.84 17.73 -39.04
C VAL A 199 -13.57 18.90 -39.68
N SER A 200 -13.72 20.01 -38.97
CA SER A 200 -14.24 21.26 -39.53
C SER A 200 -13.14 22.00 -40.29
N GLY A 201 -13.43 22.46 -41.51
CA GLY A 201 -12.55 23.36 -42.26
C GLY A 201 -12.54 24.80 -41.70
N ASN A 202 -13.64 25.21 -41.05
CA ASN A 202 -13.91 26.60 -40.65
C ASN A 202 -13.74 26.86 -39.14
N GLY A 203 -13.05 25.99 -38.41
CA GLY A 203 -12.94 26.10 -36.95
C GLY A 203 -11.86 25.19 -36.34
N PRO A 204 -11.49 25.42 -35.07
CA PRO A 204 -10.47 24.61 -34.40
C PRO A 204 -10.97 23.18 -34.15
N ASN A 205 -10.13 22.19 -34.43
CA ASN A 205 -10.41 20.79 -34.12
C ASN A 205 -9.46 20.33 -33.02
N ASN A 206 -9.99 19.89 -31.88
CA ASN A 206 -9.18 19.38 -30.77
C ASN A 206 -9.37 17.87 -30.61
N LEU A 207 -8.26 17.13 -30.57
CA LEU A 207 -8.25 15.71 -30.26
C LEU A 207 -7.71 15.50 -28.85
N ASP A 208 -8.62 15.34 -27.89
CA ASP A 208 -8.30 14.95 -26.52
C ASP A 208 -8.01 13.44 -26.45
N ILE A 209 -6.77 13.08 -26.17
CA ILE A 209 -6.28 11.69 -26.09
C ILE A 209 -6.23 11.25 -24.62
N ILE A 210 -6.95 10.17 -24.33
CA ILE A 210 -6.84 9.42 -23.07
C ILE A 210 -6.52 7.98 -23.43
N LEU A 211 -5.30 7.53 -23.19
CA LEU A 211 -4.93 6.14 -23.53
C LEU A 211 -5.48 5.16 -22.48
N LYS A 212 -5.99 4.02 -22.93
CA LYS A 212 -6.46 2.93 -22.05
C LYS A 212 -5.42 1.83 -21.94
N HIS A 213 -5.05 1.44 -20.73
CA HIS A 213 -4.23 0.24 -20.52
C HIS A 213 -4.93 -1.00 -21.07
N ARG A 214 -4.21 -1.81 -21.84
CA ARG A 214 -4.73 -3.05 -22.46
C ARG A 214 -4.24 -4.32 -21.78
N PHE A 215 -3.19 -4.22 -20.96
CA PHE A 215 -2.69 -5.31 -20.12
C PHE A 215 -2.93 -4.99 -18.65
N SER A 216 -3.05 -6.03 -17.82
CA SER A 216 -3.24 -5.83 -16.38
C SER A 216 -1.90 -5.65 -15.67
N GLN A 217 -1.93 -4.93 -14.56
CA GLN A 217 -0.80 -4.86 -13.63
C GLN A 217 -1.29 -5.14 -12.21
N VAL A 218 -0.49 -5.83 -11.42
CA VAL A 218 -0.77 -6.07 -10.00
C VAL A 218 0.42 -5.60 -9.19
N SER A 219 0.19 -4.66 -8.27
CA SER A 219 1.09 -4.33 -7.18
C SER A 219 0.58 -5.02 -5.91
N THR A 220 1.48 -5.48 -5.05
CA THR A 220 1.09 -6.17 -3.80
C THR A 220 1.68 -5.47 -2.59
N LYS A 221 0.86 -5.18 -1.59
CA LYS A 221 1.27 -4.67 -0.29
C LYS A 221 0.99 -5.71 0.79
N LEU A 222 2.01 -6.07 1.57
CA LEU A 222 1.87 -6.80 2.82
C LEU A 222 1.91 -5.81 3.97
N ASP A 223 0.92 -5.85 4.86
CA ASP A 223 0.75 -4.86 5.92
C ASP A 223 0.49 -5.55 7.27
N ALA A 224 1.52 -5.54 8.11
CA ALA A 224 1.52 -6.09 9.46
C ALA A 224 1.58 -4.99 10.54
N ARG A 225 1.27 -3.73 10.18
CA ARG A 225 1.22 -2.64 11.17
C ARG A 225 0.32 -3.02 12.33
N GLN A 226 0.83 -2.82 13.55
CA GLN A 226 0.17 -3.13 14.82
C GLN A 226 -0.09 -4.64 15.02
N VAL A 227 0.43 -5.53 14.19
CA VAL A 227 0.42 -6.98 14.43
C VAL A 227 1.81 -7.48 14.78
N GLY A 228 2.84 -7.00 14.08
CA GLY A 228 4.23 -7.36 14.33
C GLY A 228 5.15 -6.95 13.19
N PHE A 229 6.29 -7.64 13.07
CA PHE A 229 7.27 -7.40 12.02
C PHE A 229 7.51 -8.67 11.18
N PHE A 230 7.79 -8.49 9.90
CA PHE A 230 8.14 -9.59 9.00
C PHE A 230 9.57 -10.07 9.30
N GLY A 231 9.72 -11.36 9.55
CA GLY A 231 11.01 -12.03 9.77
C GLY A 231 11.54 -12.75 8.53
N GLU A 232 10.64 -13.29 7.70
CA GLU A 232 10.99 -14.04 6.49
C GLU A 232 9.80 -14.04 5.53
N LEU A 233 10.08 -14.03 4.23
CA LEU A 233 9.12 -14.25 3.16
C LEU A 233 9.81 -15.04 2.03
N THR A 234 9.31 -16.22 1.70
CA THR A 234 9.85 -17.04 0.60
C THR A 234 8.79 -17.33 -0.46
N ASN A 235 9.23 -17.41 -1.71
CA ASN A 235 8.41 -17.73 -2.88
C ASN A 235 7.05 -17.00 -2.93
N PRO A 236 6.99 -15.67 -2.81
CA PRO A 236 5.77 -14.92 -3.12
C PRO A 236 5.50 -14.99 -4.62
N LEU A 237 4.39 -15.60 -5.02
CA LEU A 237 4.04 -15.89 -6.39
C LEU A 237 2.60 -15.46 -6.70
N LEU A 238 2.40 -14.83 -7.84
CA LEU A 238 1.09 -14.75 -8.49
C LEU A 238 0.97 -15.93 -9.45
N ILE A 239 -0.09 -16.73 -9.31
CA ILE A 239 -0.32 -17.98 -10.05
C ILE A 239 -1.55 -17.77 -10.94
N PRO A 240 -1.39 -17.38 -12.22
CA PRO A 240 -2.51 -17.27 -13.14
C PRO A 240 -3.13 -18.65 -13.40
N GLN A 241 -4.46 -18.76 -13.38
CA GLN A 241 -5.15 -20.00 -13.72
C GLN A 241 -5.19 -20.26 -15.24
N LYS A 242 -4.96 -19.21 -16.04
CA LYS A 242 -4.76 -19.30 -17.48
C LYS A 242 -3.33 -18.94 -17.82
N ALA A 243 -2.71 -19.67 -18.74
CA ALA A 243 -1.36 -19.40 -19.20
C ALA A 243 -1.18 -17.93 -19.62
N LEU A 244 -0.02 -17.38 -19.31
CA LEU A 244 0.39 -16.05 -19.74
C LEU A 244 0.91 -16.11 -21.18
N SER A 245 0.87 -14.97 -21.85
CA SER A 245 1.39 -14.79 -23.19
C SER A 245 2.69 -14.00 -23.15
N THR A 246 3.60 -14.24 -24.10
CA THR A 246 4.87 -13.50 -24.18
C THR A 246 4.68 -12.10 -24.74
N SER A 247 3.62 -11.91 -25.51
CA SER A 247 3.24 -10.64 -26.14
C SER A 247 1.79 -10.68 -26.60
N ALA A 248 1.28 -9.56 -27.11
CA ALA A 248 0.04 -9.54 -27.87
C ALA A 248 0.12 -8.60 -29.09
N ASP A 249 -0.70 -8.90 -30.08
CA ASP A 249 -1.03 -8.00 -31.18
C ASP A 249 -2.30 -7.20 -30.81
N ILE A 250 -2.46 -5.99 -31.34
CA ILE A 250 -3.72 -5.24 -31.29
C ILE A 250 -4.11 -4.75 -32.68
N SER A 251 -5.34 -5.05 -33.08
CA SER A 251 -5.96 -4.58 -34.33
C SER A 251 -6.39 -3.11 -34.21
N PHE A 252 -6.09 -2.28 -35.20
CA PHE A 252 -6.61 -0.89 -35.23
C PHE A 252 -8.06 -0.82 -35.70
N ALA A 253 -8.54 -1.86 -36.39
CA ALA A 253 -9.91 -1.93 -36.88
C ALA A 253 -10.90 -2.31 -35.77
N THR A 254 -10.56 -3.33 -34.97
CA THR A 254 -11.48 -3.91 -33.97
C THR A 254 -11.09 -3.59 -32.53
N ASP A 255 -9.89 -3.05 -32.31
CA ASP A 255 -9.32 -2.76 -30.99
C ASP A 255 -9.10 -4.03 -30.13
N GLU A 256 -9.22 -5.22 -30.73
CA GLU A 256 -9.09 -6.50 -30.06
C GLU A 256 -7.64 -6.95 -29.92
N LEU A 257 -7.35 -7.63 -28.80
CA LEU A 257 -6.06 -8.24 -28.52
C LEU A 257 -6.00 -9.67 -29.04
N LYS A 258 -4.92 -10.01 -29.75
CA LYS A 258 -4.53 -11.39 -30.02
C LYS A 258 -3.29 -11.73 -29.21
N TYR A 259 -3.44 -12.65 -28.28
CA TYR A 259 -2.39 -13.10 -27.38
C TYR A 259 -1.44 -14.09 -28.07
N ASN A 260 -0.13 -13.87 -27.96
CA ASN A 260 0.89 -14.62 -28.67
C ASN A 260 1.83 -15.35 -27.70
N GLY A 261 2.22 -16.57 -28.09
CA GLY A 261 3.10 -17.41 -27.28
C GLY A 261 2.43 -17.88 -25.98
N SER A 262 3.12 -18.75 -25.26
CA SER A 262 2.67 -19.24 -23.95
C SER A 262 3.88 -19.31 -23.03
N ILE A 263 3.76 -18.69 -21.87
CA ILE A 263 4.72 -18.81 -20.77
C ILE A 263 4.12 -19.81 -19.79
N SER A 264 4.87 -20.88 -19.50
CA SER A 264 4.56 -21.76 -18.38
C SER A 264 5.27 -21.23 -17.14
N GLY A 265 4.55 -21.12 -16.02
CA GLY A 265 5.13 -20.73 -14.74
C GLY A 265 4.37 -19.64 -14.01
N ASN A 266 4.73 -19.52 -12.73
CA ASN A 266 4.17 -18.55 -11.80
C ASN A 266 4.96 -17.23 -11.89
N ILE A 267 4.31 -16.10 -11.64
CA ILE A 267 4.96 -14.79 -11.66
C ILE A 267 5.55 -14.51 -10.26
N PRO A 268 6.88 -14.41 -10.11
CA PRO A 268 7.46 -14.00 -8.84
C PRO A 268 7.14 -12.54 -8.53
N LEU A 269 6.73 -12.28 -7.27
CA LEU A 269 6.57 -10.93 -6.75
C LEU A 269 7.82 -10.54 -5.96
N THR A 270 8.55 -9.55 -6.43
CA THR A 270 9.77 -9.10 -5.73
C THR A 270 9.42 -8.08 -4.65
N PHE A 271 9.71 -8.41 -3.39
CA PHE A 271 9.62 -7.51 -2.24
C PHE A 271 11.02 -7.06 -1.77
N PRO A 272 11.13 -5.96 -1.01
CA PRO A 272 12.38 -5.59 -0.34
C PRO A 272 12.92 -6.72 0.53
N ALA A 273 14.24 -6.84 0.59
CA ALA A 273 14.89 -7.81 1.48
C ALA A 273 14.60 -7.50 2.96
N ILE A 274 14.33 -8.54 3.75
CA ILE A 274 14.11 -8.41 5.19
C ILE A 274 15.47 -8.40 5.90
N ASN A 275 15.78 -7.31 6.60
CA ASN A 275 16.97 -7.19 7.42
C ASN A 275 16.65 -7.58 8.87
N PRO A 276 17.35 -8.55 9.48
CA PRO A 276 17.12 -8.94 10.88
C PRO A 276 17.25 -7.78 11.88
N SER A 277 18.15 -6.81 11.61
CA SER A 277 18.39 -5.64 12.46
C SER A 277 17.34 -4.54 12.29
N ASN A 278 16.57 -4.55 11.20
CA ASN A 278 15.51 -3.57 10.93
C ASN A 278 14.38 -4.23 10.15
N ARG A 279 13.58 -5.03 10.87
CA ARG A 279 12.49 -5.79 10.28
C ARG A 279 11.32 -4.86 9.90
N PRO A 280 10.82 -4.91 8.66
CA PRO A 280 9.70 -4.07 8.24
C PRO A 280 8.37 -4.60 8.80
N ASN A 281 7.39 -3.71 8.99
CA ASN A 281 5.99 -4.06 9.26
C ASN A 281 5.07 -3.77 8.07
N ILE A 282 5.62 -3.21 6.99
CA ILE A 282 4.96 -3.02 5.69
C ILE A 282 5.98 -3.37 4.62
N MET A 283 5.55 -4.12 3.60
CA MET A 283 6.35 -4.38 2.41
C MET A 283 5.47 -4.19 1.18
N ALA A 284 6.04 -3.67 0.10
CA ALA A 284 5.36 -3.54 -1.19
C ALA A 284 6.20 -4.20 -2.28
N SER A 285 5.54 -4.94 -3.18
CA SER A 285 6.21 -5.52 -4.33
C SER A 285 6.40 -4.48 -5.43
N ASN A 286 7.34 -4.74 -6.34
CA ASN A 286 7.28 -4.10 -7.65
C ASN A 286 5.98 -4.51 -8.37
N PRO A 287 5.37 -3.63 -9.16
CA PRO A 287 4.24 -4.00 -10.02
C PRO A 287 4.66 -5.10 -11.00
N VAL A 288 3.81 -6.10 -11.19
CA VAL A 288 3.98 -7.13 -12.23
C VAL A 288 2.92 -6.99 -13.30
N GLN A 289 3.31 -7.17 -14.56
CA GLN A 289 2.41 -7.10 -15.70
C GLN A 289 1.88 -8.49 -16.07
N LEU A 290 0.60 -8.54 -16.46
CA LEU A 290 -0.06 -9.74 -16.95
C LEU A 290 -0.56 -9.52 -18.38
N ILE A 291 0.06 -10.23 -19.31
CA ILE A 291 -0.40 -10.35 -20.69
C ILE A 291 -1.22 -11.64 -20.79
N SER A 292 -2.50 -11.56 -20.47
CA SER A 292 -3.41 -12.69 -20.53
C SER A 292 -4.85 -12.24 -20.73
N SER A 293 -5.66 -13.13 -21.30
CA SER A 293 -7.12 -13.03 -21.29
C SER A 293 -7.75 -13.77 -20.10
N GLY A 294 -6.94 -14.30 -19.19
CA GLY A 294 -7.40 -14.96 -17.97
C GLY A 294 -8.03 -13.97 -17.00
N THR A 295 -9.08 -14.42 -16.31
CA THR A 295 -9.85 -13.59 -15.37
C THR A 295 -9.61 -13.91 -13.90
N THR A 296 -8.81 -14.94 -13.62
CA THR A 296 -8.56 -15.47 -12.28
C THR A 296 -7.11 -15.90 -12.09
N GLY A 297 -6.65 -15.83 -10.85
CA GLY A 297 -5.37 -16.36 -10.40
C GLY A 297 -5.40 -16.63 -8.90
N ASP A 298 -4.26 -17.05 -8.36
CA ASP A 298 -4.05 -17.24 -6.93
C ASP A 298 -2.83 -16.43 -6.48
N PHE A 299 -2.82 -15.95 -5.24
CA PHE A 299 -1.63 -15.37 -4.61
C PHE A 299 -1.06 -16.35 -3.58
N TYR A 300 0.19 -16.75 -3.74
CA TYR A 300 0.85 -17.75 -2.93
C TYR A 300 2.09 -17.19 -2.23
N MET A 301 2.33 -17.60 -1.00
CA MET A 301 3.57 -17.38 -0.25
C MET A 301 4.04 -18.71 0.34
N GLY A 302 5.29 -19.08 0.06
CA GLY A 302 5.89 -20.35 0.48
C GLY A 302 6.06 -20.44 1.99
N ASN A 303 6.87 -19.56 2.58
CA ASN A 303 6.97 -19.39 4.02
C ASN A 303 6.83 -17.91 4.36
N LEU A 304 6.07 -17.62 5.41
CA LEU A 304 5.96 -16.27 5.97
C LEU A 304 6.19 -16.37 7.48
N VAL A 305 7.19 -15.64 7.97
CA VAL A 305 7.43 -15.47 9.41
C VAL A 305 6.96 -14.08 9.83
N LEU A 306 5.96 -14.04 10.71
CA LEU A 306 5.39 -12.80 11.26
C LEU A 306 5.56 -12.83 12.79
N ASP A 307 6.30 -11.85 13.31
CA ASP A 307 6.62 -11.73 14.74
C ASP A 307 7.19 -13.02 15.36
N GLY A 308 7.97 -13.77 14.58
CA GLY A 308 8.58 -15.05 15.00
C GLY A 308 7.70 -16.28 14.75
N ILE A 309 6.44 -16.12 14.36
CA ILE A 309 5.54 -17.24 14.03
C ILE A 309 5.62 -17.54 12.53
N ALA A 310 5.98 -18.77 12.19
CA ALA A 310 6.06 -19.24 10.81
C ALA A 310 4.73 -19.84 10.32
N LYS A 311 4.35 -19.51 9.09
CA LYS A 311 3.25 -20.15 8.37
C LYS A 311 3.71 -20.52 6.96
N GLN A 312 3.55 -21.79 6.61
CA GLN A 312 3.90 -22.31 5.29
C GLN A 312 2.68 -22.41 4.37
N ASN A 313 2.93 -22.37 3.07
CA ASN A 313 1.99 -22.60 1.97
C ASN A 313 0.72 -21.72 2.07
N LEU A 314 0.89 -20.44 2.38
CA LEU A 314 -0.21 -19.51 2.51
C LEU A 314 -0.70 -19.13 1.10
N SER A 315 -1.91 -19.53 0.74
CA SER A 315 -2.46 -19.32 -0.61
C SER A 315 -3.86 -18.70 -0.59
N PHE A 316 -4.05 -17.65 -1.40
CA PHE A 316 -5.30 -16.94 -1.61
C PHE A 316 -5.81 -17.25 -3.02
N ASP A 317 -6.64 -18.27 -3.13
CA ASP A 317 -7.22 -18.70 -4.40
C ASP A 317 -8.23 -17.72 -5.02
N ASN A 318 -8.43 -17.88 -6.33
CA ASN A 318 -9.53 -17.28 -7.11
C ASN A 318 -9.62 -15.76 -7.00
N ILE A 319 -8.48 -15.08 -6.91
CA ILE A 319 -8.42 -13.62 -7.05
C ILE A 319 -8.84 -13.23 -8.47
N LYS A 320 -9.82 -12.33 -8.57
CA LYS A 320 -10.41 -11.92 -9.86
C LYS A 320 -9.59 -10.81 -10.51
N ILE A 321 -9.00 -11.09 -11.67
CA ILE A 321 -8.17 -10.17 -12.44
C ILE A 321 -8.83 -9.95 -13.79
N THR A 322 -9.64 -8.91 -13.93
CA THR A 322 -10.12 -8.43 -15.24
C THR A 322 -8.93 -7.91 -16.07
N PRO A 323 -8.74 -8.36 -17.31
CA PRO A 323 -7.74 -7.83 -18.24
C PRO A 323 -7.84 -6.30 -18.42
N GLY A 324 -6.71 -5.61 -18.59
CA GLY A 324 -6.65 -4.17 -18.87
C GLY A 324 -6.81 -3.25 -17.65
N LEU A 325 -6.86 -3.80 -16.43
CA LEU A 325 -6.92 -3.01 -15.20
C LEU A 325 -5.62 -3.11 -14.40
N LYS A 326 -5.26 -2.02 -13.72
CA LYS A 326 -4.22 -2.01 -12.68
C LYS A 326 -4.87 -2.31 -11.33
N TYR A 327 -4.23 -3.14 -10.51
CA TYR A 327 -4.74 -3.55 -9.22
C TYR A 327 -3.72 -3.29 -8.12
N ASN A 328 -4.24 -2.83 -6.98
CA ASN A 328 -3.56 -2.90 -5.69
C ASN A 328 -4.09 -4.12 -4.94
N MET A 329 -3.26 -5.15 -4.78
CA MET A 329 -3.49 -6.23 -3.84
C MET A 329 -2.95 -5.82 -2.46
N ASN A 330 -3.79 -5.83 -1.43
CA ASN A 330 -3.38 -5.55 -0.07
C ASN A 330 -3.67 -6.76 0.81
N VAL A 331 -2.64 -7.26 1.49
CA VAL A 331 -2.71 -8.31 2.50
C VAL A 331 -2.51 -7.68 3.86
N ARG A 332 -3.60 -7.40 4.57
CA ARG A 332 -3.56 -6.82 5.92
C ARG A 332 -3.68 -7.92 6.97
N PHE A 333 -2.72 -7.98 7.89
CA PHE A 333 -2.81 -8.86 9.05
C PHE A 333 -3.63 -8.20 10.16
N GLN A 334 -4.47 -8.99 10.82
CA GLN A 334 -5.39 -8.53 11.87
C GLN A 334 -5.61 -9.62 12.95
N PRO A 335 -6.15 -9.31 14.13
CA PRO A 335 -6.50 -7.98 14.62
C PRO A 335 -5.25 -7.15 14.94
N CYS A 336 -5.38 -5.83 14.78
CA CYS A 336 -4.35 -4.89 15.22
C CYS A 336 -4.30 -4.85 16.75
N ARG A 337 -3.10 -4.61 17.27
CA ARG A 337 -2.77 -4.74 18.69
C ARG A 337 -1.95 -3.53 19.15
N ALA A 338 -2.20 -3.07 20.36
CA ALA A 338 -1.42 -2.03 21.02
C ALA A 338 -1.00 -2.49 22.41
N ASN A 339 0.14 -1.98 22.89
CA ASN A 339 0.50 -2.14 24.30
C ASN A 339 -0.51 -1.38 25.14
N THR A 340 -0.87 -1.91 26.30
CA THR A 340 -1.78 -1.28 27.26
C THR A 340 -1.15 -0.11 28.03
N GLY A 341 0.04 0.34 27.63
CA GLY A 341 0.92 1.16 28.45
C GLY A 341 1.79 0.31 29.37
N TRP A 342 2.92 0.87 29.79
CA TRP A 342 3.85 0.24 30.71
C TRP A 342 3.55 0.65 32.15
N THR A 343 3.43 -0.34 33.03
CA THR A 343 3.32 -0.13 34.47
C THR A 343 4.64 -0.49 35.13
N TYR A 344 5.30 0.51 35.70
CA TYR A 344 6.54 0.35 36.46
C TYR A 344 6.23 0.08 37.93
N THR A 345 6.83 -0.96 38.48
CA THR A 345 6.65 -1.33 39.89
C THR A 345 7.98 -1.57 40.57
N THR A 346 8.19 -0.83 41.66
CA THR A 346 9.22 -1.11 42.65
C THR A 346 8.57 -1.61 43.94
N LEU A 347 9.20 -2.62 44.53
CA LEU A 347 8.88 -3.20 45.82
C LEU A 347 10.17 -3.26 46.65
N GLY A 348 10.08 -2.96 47.95
CA GLY A 348 11.23 -2.90 48.84
C GLY A 348 12.21 -1.76 48.60
N ASP A 349 13.14 -1.62 49.55
CA ASP A 349 14.38 -0.85 49.47
C ASP A 349 15.46 -1.56 50.29
N GLU A 350 16.71 -1.12 50.22
CA GLU A 350 17.84 -1.66 51.00
C GLU A 350 17.60 -1.60 52.54
N TYR A 351 16.54 -0.92 52.98
CA TYR A 351 16.20 -0.64 54.38
C TYR A 351 14.89 -1.30 54.87
N GLY A 352 14.20 -2.09 54.05
CA GLY A 352 13.09 -2.95 54.47
C GLY A 352 11.71 -2.30 54.63
N GLY A 353 11.38 -1.26 53.84
CA GLY A 353 10.14 -0.49 54.03
C GLY A 353 8.83 -1.11 53.55
N ILE A 354 8.81 -1.88 52.44
CA ILE A 354 7.56 -2.34 51.78
C ILE A 354 7.74 -3.72 51.11
N TYR A 355 7.06 -4.76 51.63
CA TYR A 355 7.17 -6.16 51.14
C TYR A 355 5.94 -6.65 50.37
N ASN A 356 4.89 -5.83 50.31
CA ASN A 356 3.80 -6.03 49.37
C ASN A 356 3.31 -4.70 48.82
N LYS A 357 2.79 -4.70 47.59
CA LYS A 357 2.25 -3.51 46.93
C LYS A 357 1.09 -3.88 46.04
N THR A 358 -0.02 -3.19 46.24
CA THR A 358 -1.17 -3.25 45.33
C THR A 358 -0.95 -2.30 44.16
N VAL A 359 -1.07 -2.82 42.94
CA VAL A 359 -0.93 -2.08 41.70
C VAL A 359 -2.15 -2.35 40.84
N SER A 360 -2.79 -1.28 40.35
CA SER A 360 -3.83 -1.37 39.34
C SER A 360 -3.16 -1.47 37.96
N MET A 361 -3.25 -2.63 37.33
CA MET A 361 -2.70 -2.87 35.99
C MET A 361 -3.80 -2.83 34.93
N PRO A 362 -3.53 -2.32 33.72
CA PRO A 362 -4.56 -2.18 32.69
C PRO A 362 -5.06 -3.55 32.20
N GLY A 363 -6.31 -3.58 31.73
CA GLY A 363 -6.86 -4.77 31.09
C GLY A 363 -6.23 -5.05 29.73
N SER A 364 -6.05 -6.32 29.38
CA SER A 364 -5.49 -6.76 28.09
C SER A 364 -6.19 -8.00 27.53
N ASP A 365 -6.26 -8.10 26.20
CA ASP A 365 -7.01 -9.15 25.50
C ASP A 365 -6.16 -10.39 25.19
N LEU A 366 -4.83 -10.22 25.11
CA LEU A 366 -3.89 -11.25 24.67
C LEU A 366 -2.87 -11.62 25.76
N GLY A 367 -3.24 -11.41 27.03
CA GLY A 367 -2.37 -11.67 28.18
C GLY A 367 -1.51 -10.48 28.59
N TYR A 368 -0.59 -10.72 29.53
CA TYR A 368 0.19 -9.69 30.21
C TYR A 368 1.60 -10.20 30.54
N VAL A 369 2.60 -9.35 30.33
CA VAL A 369 4.02 -9.70 30.51
C VAL A 369 4.62 -8.81 31.60
N PHE A 370 5.30 -9.44 32.55
CA PHE A 370 6.10 -8.77 33.58
C PHE A 370 7.58 -9.01 33.28
N GLU A 371 8.33 -7.92 33.24
CA GLU A 371 9.76 -7.89 33.06
C GLU A 371 10.41 -7.43 34.36
N ILE A 372 11.04 -8.34 35.08
CA ILE A 372 11.71 -8.07 36.36
C ILE A 372 13.20 -7.86 36.08
N TYR A 373 13.68 -6.66 36.37
CA TYR A 373 15.05 -6.23 36.05
C TYR A 373 16.03 -6.46 37.20
N LYS A 374 15.54 -6.46 38.44
CA LYS A 374 16.29 -6.69 39.68
C LYS A 374 15.36 -7.31 40.72
N MET A 375 15.84 -8.26 41.51
CA MET A 375 15.06 -8.85 42.61
C MET A 375 15.94 -9.54 43.66
N ASP A 376 15.49 -9.50 44.91
CA ASP A 376 16.04 -10.21 46.07
C ASP A 376 14.86 -10.63 46.98
N ASN A 377 14.58 -11.92 47.25
CA ASN A 377 15.04 -13.16 46.59
C ASN A 377 13.90 -13.98 45.99
N SER A 378 12.68 -13.56 46.28
CA SER A 378 11.47 -14.28 45.98
C SER A 378 10.36 -13.33 45.62
N PHE A 379 9.30 -13.85 45.02
CA PHE A 379 8.06 -13.11 44.89
C PHE A 379 6.84 -14.02 44.81
N ASN A 380 5.68 -13.43 44.99
CA ASN A 380 4.42 -13.99 44.50
C ASN A 380 3.48 -12.83 44.14
N MET A 381 2.37 -13.16 43.50
CA MET A 381 1.36 -12.18 43.13
C MET A 381 -0.02 -12.70 43.47
N LYS A 382 -0.90 -11.85 43.99
CA LYS A 382 -2.34 -12.11 44.05
C LYS A 382 -3.02 -11.27 42.97
N ILE A 383 -3.57 -11.93 41.97
CA ILE A 383 -4.19 -11.32 40.79
C ILE A 383 -5.69 -11.52 40.90
N ASN A 384 -6.44 -10.43 41.04
CA ASN A 384 -7.90 -10.42 41.15
C ASN A 384 -8.43 -11.47 42.15
N GLY A 385 -7.80 -11.57 43.32
CA GLY A 385 -8.19 -12.51 44.36
C GLY A 385 -7.48 -13.87 44.34
N THR A 386 -6.81 -14.25 43.25
CA THR A 386 -6.16 -15.57 43.09
C THR A 386 -4.63 -15.47 43.21
N MET A 387 -4.01 -16.30 44.05
CA MET A 387 -2.54 -16.38 44.12
C MET A 387 -1.97 -16.95 42.82
N LEU A 388 -0.91 -16.36 42.27
CA LEU A 388 -0.24 -16.78 41.04
C LEU A 388 0.43 -18.14 41.22
N ALA A 389 1.15 -18.36 42.32
CA ALA A 389 1.78 -19.63 42.65
C ALA A 389 1.29 -20.16 44.00
N THR A 390 1.29 -21.49 44.16
CA THR A 390 0.85 -22.17 45.39
C THR A 390 1.73 -21.91 46.61
N LYS A 391 2.99 -21.54 46.39
CA LYS A 391 3.97 -21.13 47.40
C LYS A 391 4.70 -19.89 46.87
N GLU A 392 5.42 -19.20 47.75
CA GLU A 392 6.34 -18.15 47.34
C GLU A 392 7.30 -18.69 46.26
N ILE A 393 7.48 -17.94 45.16
CA ILE A 393 8.42 -18.31 44.09
C ILE A 393 9.81 -17.95 44.60
N GLN A 394 10.57 -18.95 45.07
CA GLN A 394 11.83 -18.75 45.76
C GLN A 394 13.02 -19.16 44.89
N PHE A 395 13.91 -18.18 44.65
CA PHE A 395 15.12 -18.34 43.83
C PHE A 395 16.38 -18.52 44.68
N GLU A 396 16.42 -18.00 45.91
CA GLU A 396 17.57 -18.21 46.80
C GLU A 396 17.62 -19.67 47.29
N LYS A 397 18.82 -20.24 47.29
CA LYS A 397 19.13 -21.56 47.81
C LYS A 397 18.74 -21.67 49.28
N THR A 398 18.06 -22.77 49.61
CA THR A 398 17.60 -23.06 50.96
C THR A 398 18.74 -22.97 51.99
N LYS A 399 18.54 -22.13 53.01
CA LYS A 399 19.42 -21.94 54.18
C LYS A 399 18.57 -21.88 55.45
N THR A 400 19.19 -22.10 56.61
CA THR A 400 18.50 -21.97 57.90
C THR A 400 17.91 -20.56 58.06
N GLY A 401 16.61 -20.47 58.29
CA GLY A 401 15.89 -19.20 58.49
C GLY A 401 15.12 -18.69 57.26
N ILE A 402 15.30 -19.29 56.08
CA ILE A 402 14.45 -19.01 54.92
C ILE A 402 13.15 -19.83 55.06
N PRO A 403 11.96 -19.19 55.16
CA PRO A 403 10.72 -19.92 55.41
C PRO A 403 10.29 -20.81 54.24
N THR A 404 10.45 -20.34 52.99
CA THR A 404 10.16 -21.13 51.79
C THR A 404 11.46 -21.68 51.18
N PRO A 405 11.64 -23.01 51.05
CA PRO A 405 12.80 -23.58 50.35
C PRO A 405 12.85 -23.16 48.88
N GLN A 406 14.06 -23.09 48.31
CA GLN A 406 14.27 -22.85 46.86
C GLN A 406 13.38 -23.80 46.07
N ASN A 407 12.62 -23.26 45.11
CA ASN A 407 11.65 -24.03 44.36
C ASN A 407 11.60 -23.69 42.86
N VAL A 408 12.54 -22.88 42.38
CA VAL A 408 12.71 -22.57 40.96
C VAL A 408 14.00 -23.18 40.42
N MET A 409 13.94 -23.80 39.25
CA MET A 409 15.08 -24.29 38.49
C MET A 409 14.90 -24.01 37.00
N PHE A 410 15.97 -24.10 36.22
CA PHE A 410 15.88 -24.09 34.76
C PHE A 410 15.36 -25.44 34.26
N GLU A 411 14.74 -25.48 33.08
CA GLU A 411 14.25 -26.74 32.49
C GLU A 411 15.37 -27.76 32.22
N ASP A 412 16.62 -27.32 32.10
CA ASP A 412 17.80 -28.20 32.00
C ASP A 412 18.27 -28.79 33.34
N GLY A 413 17.58 -28.46 34.45
CA GLY A 413 17.85 -28.96 35.79
C GLY A 413 18.84 -28.11 36.60
N SER A 414 19.49 -27.13 35.99
CA SER A 414 20.41 -26.22 36.70
C SER A 414 19.65 -25.23 37.61
N LYS A 415 20.33 -24.67 38.61
CA LYS A 415 19.70 -23.84 39.66
C LYS A 415 20.53 -22.61 39.98
N TYR A 416 19.87 -21.54 40.41
CA TYR A 416 20.54 -20.40 41.04
C TYR A 416 21.34 -20.84 42.27
N GLU A 417 22.51 -20.24 42.48
CA GLU A 417 23.52 -20.63 43.50
C GLU A 417 24.04 -22.08 43.38
N SER A 418 24.03 -22.63 42.17
CA SER A 418 24.63 -23.92 41.83
C SER A 418 25.38 -23.84 40.50
N ASP A 419 26.43 -24.64 40.35
CA ASP A 419 27.10 -24.89 39.06
C ASP A 419 27.52 -23.61 38.31
N GLY A 420 27.96 -22.60 39.07
CA GLY A 420 28.41 -21.30 38.53
C GLY A 420 27.30 -20.32 38.17
N ILE A 421 26.03 -20.66 38.38
CA ILE A 421 24.91 -19.72 38.30
C ILE A 421 24.84 -18.96 39.63
N PRO A 422 24.94 -17.62 39.64
CA PRO A 422 24.98 -16.86 40.87
C PRO A 422 23.58 -16.76 41.51
N GLY A 423 23.49 -16.11 42.67
CA GLY A 423 22.21 -15.75 43.27
C GLY A 423 21.46 -14.72 42.43
N ILE A 424 20.13 -14.78 42.44
CA ILE A 424 19.28 -13.91 41.60
C ILE A 424 19.54 -12.41 41.87
N TRP A 425 19.89 -12.06 43.12
CA TRP A 425 20.15 -10.69 43.56
C TRP A 425 21.42 -10.08 42.97
N THR A 426 22.34 -10.89 42.43
CA THR A 426 23.54 -10.39 41.75
C THR A 426 23.31 -10.16 40.26
N LEU A 427 22.18 -10.63 39.73
CA LEU A 427 21.85 -10.50 38.32
C LEU A 427 21.16 -9.17 38.06
N GLU A 428 21.55 -8.53 36.97
CA GLU A 428 21.01 -7.26 36.52
C GLU A 428 20.74 -7.30 35.02
N ALA A 429 19.69 -6.60 34.59
CA ALA A 429 19.44 -6.37 33.18
C ALA A 429 20.57 -5.49 32.58
N VAL A 430 21.24 -5.98 31.53
CA VAL A 430 22.31 -5.27 30.82
C VAL A 430 21.86 -5.01 29.40
N TYR A 431 21.67 -3.75 29.01
CA TYR A 431 21.30 -3.38 27.64
C TYR A 431 22.32 -3.94 26.62
N PRO A 432 21.89 -4.49 25.47
CA PRO A 432 20.51 -4.56 24.94
C PRO A 432 19.71 -5.78 25.39
N ASN A 433 20.18 -6.55 26.38
CA ASN A 433 19.62 -7.84 26.76
C ASN A 433 18.34 -7.71 27.62
N PRO A 434 17.46 -8.74 27.56
CA PRO A 434 16.16 -8.76 28.24
C PRO A 434 16.23 -8.71 29.79
N PRO A 435 15.08 -8.64 30.50
CA PRO A 435 15.03 -8.70 31.97
C PRO A 435 15.71 -9.92 32.58
N VAL A 436 15.94 -9.90 33.90
CA VAL A 436 16.47 -11.05 34.67
C VAL A 436 15.44 -12.16 34.75
N ILE A 437 14.16 -11.82 35.00
CA ILE A 437 13.03 -12.75 34.93
C ILE A 437 11.96 -12.15 34.02
N ARG A 438 11.40 -12.96 33.12
CA ARG A 438 10.18 -12.64 32.38
C ARG A 438 9.07 -13.59 32.79
N LEU A 439 8.02 -13.06 33.41
CA LEU A 439 6.79 -13.77 33.71
C LEU A 439 5.74 -13.43 32.66
N ILE A 440 5.11 -14.44 32.09
CA ILE A 440 4.10 -14.31 31.04
C ILE A 440 2.80 -14.90 31.57
N ILE A 441 1.71 -14.14 31.51
CA ILE A 441 0.35 -14.63 31.71
C ILE A 441 -0.32 -14.62 30.35
N ASP A 442 -0.69 -15.79 29.83
CA ASP A 442 -1.35 -15.89 28.53
C ASP A 442 -2.81 -15.41 28.59
N LYS A 443 -3.47 -15.31 27.42
CA LYS A 443 -4.88 -14.90 27.32
C LYS A 443 -5.87 -15.79 28.09
N ASN A 444 -5.46 -17.01 28.43
CA ASN A 444 -6.27 -17.98 29.16
C ASN A 444 -5.97 -17.96 30.66
N GLY A 445 -5.01 -17.15 31.11
CA GLY A 445 -4.60 -17.07 32.51
C GLY A 445 -3.56 -18.11 32.94
N ASN A 446 -2.94 -18.83 32.00
CA ASN A 446 -1.82 -19.71 32.33
C ASN A 446 -0.53 -18.88 32.44
N ALA A 447 0.30 -19.21 33.42
CA ALA A 447 1.56 -18.52 33.66
C ALA A 447 2.77 -19.36 33.24
N SER A 448 3.82 -18.69 32.76
CA SER A 448 5.14 -19.28 32.50
C SER A 448 6.25 -18.28 32.82
N MET A 449 7.47 -18.78 33.06
CA MET A 449 8.62 -17.95 33.41
C MET A 449 9.85 -18.31 32.58
N LEU A 450 10.62 -17.28 32.28
CA LEU A 450 11.98 -17.37 31.75
C LEU A 450 12.93 -16.65 32.71
N GLY A 451 14.16 -17.12 32.82
CA GLY A 451 15.19 -16.56 33.69
C GLY A 451 16.54 -16.44 33.03
N LEU A 452 17.36 -15.53 33.56
CA LEU A 452 18.74 -15.30 33.14
C LEU A 452 19.70 -16.11 34.01
N LYS A 453 20.71 -16.76 33.42
CA LYS A 453 21.78 -17.45 34.17
C LYS A 453 22.99 -16.56 34.49
N LYS A 454 23.25 -15.54 33.67
CA LYS A 454 24.39 -14.63 33.80
C LYS A 454 24.11 -13.28 33.17
N ASN A 455 24.70 -12.21 33.70
CA ASN A 455 24.57 -10.87 33.12
C ASN A 455 24.96 -10.86 31.64
N GLY A 456 24.11 -10.25 30.82
CA GLY A 456 24.29 -10.18 29.37
C GLY A 456 24.02 -11.48 28.58
N GLY A 457 23.49 -12.53 29.23
CA GLY A 457 23.04 -13.75 28.56
C GLY A 457 21.63 -13.66 27.94
N THR A 458 21.14 -14.80 27.46
CA THR A 458 19.76 -14.99 26.96
C THR A 458 18.85 -15.53 28.05
N LEU A 459 17.55 -15.23 27.95
CA LEU A 459 16.52 -15.82 28.80
C LEU A 459 16.29 -17.31 28.47
N GLU A 460 16.22 -18.15 29.49
CA GLU A 460 16.00 -19.59 29.39
C GLU A 460 14.75 -20.03 30.18
N PRO A 461 14.01 -21.07 29.76
CA PRO A 461 12.83 -21.56 30.47
C PRO A 461 13.09 -21.95 31.92
N LEU A 462 12.21 -21.49 32.81
CA LEU A 462 12.18 -21.87 34.22
C LEU A 462 10.99 -22.81 34.50
N THR A 463 11.21 -23.74 35.42
CA THR A 463 10.18 -24.65 35.93
C THR A 463 10.26 -24.73 37.45
N PHE A 464 9.22 -25.27 38.07
CA PHE A 464 9.16 -25.44 39.52
C PHE A 464 9.66 -26.82 39.96
N TYR A 465 10.18 -26.86 41.18
CA TYR A 465 10.43 -28.08 41.95
C TYR A 465 9.98 -27.87 43.41
N ASN A 466 10.16 -28.86 44.29
CA ASN A 466 9.75 -28.76 45.71
C ASN A 466 8.25 -28.45 45.92
N GLY A 467 7.40 -28.90 44.98
CA GLY A 467 5.94 -28.83 45.10
C GLY A 467 5.37 -27.41 45.03
N ASN A 468 6.03 -26.49 44.32
CA ASN A 468 5.39 -25.25 43.86
C ASN A 468 4.80 -25.45 42.46
N GLN A 469 3.78 -24.70 42.12
CA GLN A 469 3.13 -24.71 40.80
C GLN A 469 2.40 -23.38 40.57
N PHE A 470 2.20 -23.03 39.31
CA PHE A 470 1.30 -21.92 38.95
C PHE A 470 -0.16 -22.33 39.13
N ASN A 471 -0.95 -21.41 39.67
CA ASN A 471 -2.39 -21.45 39.55
C ASN A 471 -2.81 -20.73 38.26
N LYS A 472 -3.95 -21.14 37.72
CA LYS A 472 -4.62 -20.37 36.67
C LYS A 472 -5.22 -19.11 37.28
N VAL A 473 -4.87 -17.94 36.75
CA VAL A 473 -5.37 -16.64 37.23
C VAL A 473 -6.35 -16.03 36.24
N THR A 474 -7.19 -15.10 36.71
CA THR A 474 -8.08 -14.33 35.82
C THR A 474 -7.43 -13.00 35.50
N TRP A 475 -7.17 -12.73 34.22
CA TRP A 475 -6.79 -11.41 33.72
C TRP A 475 -7.94 -10.82 32.90
N TYR A 476 -8.49 -9.70 33.36
CA TYR A 476 -9.57 -8.99 32.67
C TYR A 476 -9.04 -8.20 31.48
N GLY A 477 -9.76 -8.24 30.36
CA GLY A 477 -9.45 -7.44 29.16
C GLY A 477 -10.14 -6.06 29.13
N ASP A 478 -11.32 -5.98 29.73
CA ASP A 478 -12.23 -4.84 29.66
C ASP A 478 -12.06 -3.83 30.81
N LYS A 479 -11.47 -4.24 31.93
CA LYS A 479 -11.23 -3.41 33.11
C LYS A 479 -9.82 -3.61 33.67
N ASN A 480 -9.42 -2.73 34.59
CA ASN A 480 -8.16 -2.88 35.31
C ASN A 480 -8.15 -4.13 36.19
N ASN A 481 -6.97 -4.69 36.34
CA ASN A 481 -6.65 -5.85 37.16
C ASN A 481 -6.00 -5.36 38.45
N GLU A 482 -6.50 -5.84 39.58
CA GLU A 482 -5.83 -5.63 40.86
C GLU A 482 -4.73 -6.68 41.02
N VAL A 483 -3.49 -6.24 41.15
CA VAL A 483 -2.32 -7.10 41.35
C VAL A 483 -1.64 -6.71 42.64
N ILE A 484 -1.62 -7.61 43.61
CA ILE A 484 -0.84 -7.46 44.83
C ILE A 484 0.45 -8.24 44.64
N ILE A 485 1.57 -7.54 44.46
CA ILE A 485 2.90 -8.15 44.37
C ILE A 485 3.47 -8.23 45.78
N SER A 486 4.04 -9.35 46.17
CA SER A 486 4.64 -9.56 47.48
C SER A 486 5.99 -10.28 47.40
N GLN A 487 6.79 -10.16 48.45
CA GLN A 487 7.99 -10.96 48.70
C GLN A 487 7.96 -11.57 50.11
N GLU A 488 8.56 -12.74 50.27
CA GLU A 488 8.86 -13.30 51.59
C GLU A 488 10.00 -12.51 52.26
N ARG A 489 9.82 -12.16 53.55
CA ARG A 489 10.77 -11.31 54.28
C ARG A 489 11.94 -12.13 54.81
N PHE A 490 13.07 -12.04 54.13
CA PHE A 490 14.35 -12.58 54.59
C PHE A 490 15.49 -11.68 54.11
N GLY A 491 16.21 -11.03 55.03
CA GLY A 491 17.27 -10.08 54.67
C GLY A 491 16.76 -8.82 53.98
N ALA A 492 17.58 -8.26 53.10
CA ALA A 492 17.16 -7.22 52.16
C ALA A 492 16.15 -7.85 51.18
N THR A 493 15.13 -7.10 50.78
CA THR A 493 14.22 -7.56 49.74
C THR A 493 13.89 -6.39 48.85
N PHE A 494 14.09 -6.55 47.56
CA PHE A 494 13.71 -5.57 46.57
C PHE A 494 13.23 -6.26 45.31
N MET A 495 12.44 -5.54 44.52
CA MET A 495 12.09 -5.90 43.16
C MET A 495 11.90 -4.64 42.34
N VAL A 496 12.45 -4.63 41.12
CA VAL A 496 12.20 -3.60 40.11
C VAL A 496 11.66 -4.28 38.86
N SER A 497 10.49 -3.85 38.40
CA SER A 497 9.86 -4.41 37.20
C SER A 497 9.18 -3.35 36.35
N SER A 498 9.01 -3.66 35.06
CA SER A 498 7.99 -3.06 34.21
C SER A 498 7.07 -4.15 33.68
N SER A 499 5.86 -3.78 33.30
CA SER A 499 4.90 -4.75 32.79
C SER A 499 3.94 -4.10 31.80
N SER A 500 3.47 -4.87 30.82
CA SER A 500 2.45 -4.43 29.88
C SER A 500 1.71 -5.62 29.27
N GLY A 501 0.48 -5.35 28.82
CA GLY A 501 -0.33 -6.29 28.08
C GLY A 501 -0.55 -5.85 26.64
N ARG A 502 -1.23 -6.68 25.87
CA ARG A 502 -1.65 -6.39 24.50
C ARG A 502 -3.17 -6.31 24.40
N LYS A 503 -3.69 -5.17 23.95
CA LYS A 503 -5.10 -5.00 23.58
C LYS A 503 -5.30 -5.11 22.08
N ILE A 504 -6.41 -5.71 21.68
CA ILE A 504 -6.95 -5.61 20.33
C ILE A 504 -7.49 -4.19 20.13
N VAL A 505 -7.03 -3.54 19.08
CA VAL A 505 -7.42 -2.17 18.72
C VAL A 505 -7.89 -2.13 17.28
N LYS A 506 -8.64 -1.08 16.94
CA LYS A 506 -8.92 -0.78 15.54
C LYS A 506 -7.61 -0.54 14.81
N CYS A 507 -7.47 -1.16 13.64
CA CYS A 507 -6.34 -0.89 12.76
C CYS A 507 -6.33 0.58 12.32
N ILE A 508 -5.15 1.17 12.35
CA ILE A 508 -4.90 2.50 11.78
C ILE A 508 -4.48 2.30 10.31
N ASP A 509 -5.10 3.07 9.42
CA ASP A 509 -4.90 3.01 7.97
C ASP A 509 -3.56 3.59 7.50
#